data_AF-A0A2M8L1U7-F1
#
_entry.id   AF-A0A2M8L1U7-F1
#
_cell.length_a   1.000
_cell.length_b   1.000
_cell.length_c   1.000
_cell.angle_alpha   90.00
_cell.angle_beta   90.00
_cell.angle_gamma   90.00
#
_symmetry.space_group_name_H-M   'P 1'
#
loop_
_entity.id
_entity.type
_entity.pdbx_description
1 polymer ?
#
loop_
_entity_poly.entity_id
_entity_poly.type
_entity_poly.pdbx_seq_one_letter_code
_entity_poly.pdbx_strand_id
1 'polypeptide(L)'
;NFPVFHYSAPNLKTFLNKLNNYSTIRAQELFKQKTKVNLFDIIIYPTAKFIQYYFWHLGFVDGIPGVIICLSMSFYSFLVRCKLWQLYHV
;
A
#
# COMPACT_ATOMS: atom_id res chain seq x y z
N ASN A 1 -3.26 -19.11 -35.37
CA ASN A 1 -3.11 -17.91 -34.53
C ASN A 1 -4.18 -17.95 -33.45
N PHE A 2 -3.87 -18.43 -32.24
CA PHE A 2 -4.85 -18.50 -31.15
C PHE A 2 -4.91 -17.14 -30.45
N PRO A 3 -6.10 -16.51 -30.33
CA PRO A 3 -6.23 -15.27 -29.59
C PRO A 3 -6.01 -15.56 -28.10
N VAL A 4 -4.94 -15.00 -27.54
CA VAL A 4 -4.71 -15.01 -26.09
C VAL A 4 -5.71 -14.02 -25.49
N PHE A 5 -6.78 -14.54 -24.91
CA PHE A 5 -7.71 -13.74 -24.13
C PHE A 5 -6.98 -13.27 -22.86
N HIS A 6 -6.40 -12.07 -22.90
CA HIS A 6 -5.92 -11.38 -21.70
C HIS A 6 -7.14 -10.99 -20.85
N TYR A 7 -7.63 -11.91 -20.02
CA TYR A 7 -8.55 -11.60 -18.95
C TYR A 7 -7.79 -10.80 -17.87
N SER A 8 -7.51 -9.54 -18.17
CA SER A 8 -7.09 -8.53 -17.22
C SER A 8 -8.26 -8.13 -16.31
N ALA A 9 -8.99 -9.11 -15.76
CA ALA A 9 -9.90 -8.84 -14.66
C ALA A 9 -9.02 -8.85 -13.40
N PRO A 10 -8.66 -7.68 -12.82
CA PRO A 10 -7.94 -7.64 -11.56
C PRO A 10 -8.87 -8.20 -10.49
N ASN A 11 -8.77 -9.50 -10.22
CA ASN A 11 -9.45 -10.08 -9.09
C ASN A 11 -8.85 -9.44 -7.82
N LEU A 12 -9.70 -9.02 -6.89
CA LEU A 12 -9.29 -8.38 -5.64
C LEU A 12 -8.20 -9.18 -4.93
N LYS A 13 -8.28 -10.52 -4.99
CA LYS A 13 -7.26 -11.44 -4.47
C LYS A 13 -5.87 -11.19 -5.09
N THR A 14 -5.80 -11.08 -6.41
CA THR A 14 -4.54 -10.83 -7.13
C THR A 14 -3.98 -9.45 -6.79
N PHE A 15 -4.84 -8.44 -6.66
CA PHE A 15 -4.46 -7.11 -6.23
C PHE A 15 -3.87 -7.10 -4.81
N LEU A 16 -4.56 -7.75 -3.86
CA LEU A 16 -4.09 -7.86 -2.48
C LEU A 16 -2.77 -8.64 -2.36
N ASN A 17 -2.61 -9.73 -3.13
CA ASN A 17 -1.34 -10.46 -3.17
C ASN A 17 -0.19 -9.60 -3.68
N LYS A 18 -0.42 -8.81 -4.75
CA LYS A 18 0.58 -7.84 -5.24
C LYS A 18 0.93 -6.81 -4.18
N LEU A 19 -0.08 -6.22 -3.54
CA LEU A 19 0.08 -5.23 -2.48
C LEU A 19 0.87 -5.80 -1.29
N ASN A 20 0.60 -7.04 -0.91
CA ASN A 20 1.36 -7.76 0.10
C ASN A 20 2.83 -7.98 -0.31
N ASN A 21 3.09 -8.45 -1.53
CA ASN A 21 4.46 -8.67 -2.00
C ASN A 21 5.27 -7.36 -2.07
N TYR A 22 4.69 -6.31 -2.67
CA TYR A 22 5.36 -5.02 -2.78
C TYR A 22 5.60 -4.37 -1.42
N SER A 23 4.69 -4.54 -0.46
CA SER A 23 4.91 -4.00 0.89
C SER A 23 6.04 -4.74 1.62
N THR A 24 6.21 -6.04 1.39
CA THR A 24 7.34 -6.81 1.92
C THR A 24 8.66 -6.32 1.34
N ILE A 25 8.76 -6.18 0.01
CA ILE A 25 9.98 -5.70 -0.66
C ILE A 25 10.37 -4.32 -0.10
N ARG A 26 9.41 -3.41 0.01
CA ARG A 26 9.67 -2.07 0.54
C ARG A 26 10.09 -2.07 2.01
N ALA A 27 9.49 -2.92 2.83
CA ALA A 27 9.91 -3.07 4.23
C ALA A 27 11.35 -3.57 4.33
N GLN A 28 11.75 -4.54 3.50
CA GLN A 28 13.13 -5.03 3.48
C GLN A 28 14.12 -3.96 3.00
N GLU A 29 13.77 -3.15 2.00
CA GLU A 29 14.59 -2.00 1.58
C GLU A 29 14.81 -1.00 2.72
N LEU A 30 13.74 -0.60 3.40
CA LEU A 30 13.82 0.34 4.52
C LEU A 30 14.64 -0.21 5.68
N PHE A 31 14.53 -1.51 5.94
CA PHE A 31 15.34 -2.21 6.93
C PHE A 31 16.83 -2.17 6.57
N LYS A 32 17.18 -2.45 5.29
CA LYS A 32 18.56 -2.32 4.78
C LYS A 32 19.09 -0.90 4.90
N GLN A 33 18.24 0.10 4.75
CA GLN A 33 18.56 1.52 4.94
C GLN A 33 18.64 1.94 6.42
N LYS A 34 18.46 1.01 7.36
CA LYS A 34 18.43 1.25 8.81
C LYS A 34 17.35 2.26 9.24
N THR A 35 16.25 2.34 8.49
CA THR A 35 15.13 3.21 8.82
C THR A 35 14.40 2.67 10.04
N LYS A 36 14.35 3.46 11.11
CA LYS A 36 13.57 3.11 12.31
C LYS A 36 12.11 3.50 12.11
N VAL A 37 11.22 2.69 12.67
CA VAL A 37 9.77 2.92 12.65
C VAL A 37 9.24 2.84 14.07
N ASN A 38 8.50 3.85 14.48
CA ASN A 38 7.80 3.86 15.76
C ASN A 38 6.31 3.55 15.57
N LEU A 39 5.63 3.16 16.65
CA LEU A 39 4.19 2.90 16.63
C LEU A 39 3.37 4.10 16.16
N PHE A 40 3.83 5.32 16.50
CA PHE A 40 3.23 6.57 16.03
C PHE A 40 3.31 6.69 14.51
N ASP A 41 4.44 6.33 13.89
CA ASP A 41 4.62 6.34 12.43
C ASP A 41 3.74 5.29 11.75
N ILE A 42 3.49 4.15 12.40
CA ILE A 42 2.61 3.10 11.88
C ILE A 42 1.18 3.61 11.74
N ILE A 43 0.71 4.47 12.64
CA ILE A 43 -0.69 4.91 12.68
C ILE A 43 -0.89 6.26 11.97
N ILE A 44 -0.04 7.25 12.23
CA ILE A 44 -0.25 8.62 11.74
C ILE A 44 0.20 8.81 10.30
N TYR A 45 1.23 8.10 9.89
CA TYR A 45 1.77 8.27 8.56
C TYR A 45 0.87 7.64 7.46
N PRO A 46 0.16 6.50 7.65
CA PRO A 46 -0.85 6.08 6.66
C PRO A 46 -2.11 6.95 6.68
N THR A 47 -2.55 7.47 7.83
CA THR A 47 -3.71 8.39 7.87
C THR A 47 -3.37 9.74 7.23
N ALA A 48 -2.20 10.31 7.51
CA ALA A 48 -1.71 11.51 6.83
C ALA A 48 -1.58 11.28 5.32
N LYS A 49 -1.08 10.10 4.91
CA LYS A 49 -0.99 9.75 3.49
C LYS A 49 -2.38 9.57 2.86
N PHE A 50 -3.35 8.98 3.55
CA PHE A 50 -4.73 8.91 3.08
C PHE A 50 -5.31 10.30 2.85
N ILE A 51 -5.20 11.19 3.84
CA ILE A 51 -5.69 12.57 3.75
C ILE A 51 -4.98 13.31 2.61
N GLN A 52 -3.65 13.17 2.51
CA GLN A 52 -2.89 13.77 1.42
C GLN A 52 -3.37 13.30 0.05
N TYR A 53 -3.48 11.99 -0.20
CA TYR A 53 -3.94 11.48 -1.49
C TYR A 53 -5.41 11.85 -1.76
N TYR A 54 -6.26 11.85 -0.73
CA TYR A 54 -7.66 12.20 -0.88
C TYR A 54 -7.86 13.67 -1.29
N PHE A 55 -7.13 14.60 -0.67
CA PHE A 55 -7.26 16.04 -0.95
C PHE A 55 -6.36 16.53 -2.11
N TRP A 56 -5.09 16.09 -2.20
CA TRP A 56 -4.18 16.54 -3.26
C TRP A 56 -4.40 15.86 -4.61
N HIS A 57 -4.75 14.58 -4.64
CA HIS A 57 -5.04 13.90 -5.91
C HIS A 57 -6.49 14.02 -6.32
N LEU A 58 -7.28 14.86 -5.64
CA LEU A 58 -8.71 15.01 -5.89
C LEU A 58 -9.42 13.64 -5.95
N GLY A 59 -9.03 12.69 -5.08
CA GLY A 59 -9.57 11.33 -5.11
C GLY A 59 -11.08 11.28 -4.86
N PHE A 60 -11.67 12.37 -4.36
CA PHE A 60 -13.12 12.54 -4.26
C PHE A 60 -13.80 12.89 -5.59
N VAL A 61 -13.08 13.43 -6.58
CA VAL A 61 -13.61 13.80 -7.91
C VAL A 61 -13.95 12.57 -8.74
N ASP A 62 -13.18 11.48 -8.59
CA ASP A 62 -13.46 10.20 -9.24
C ASP A 62 -14.54 9.37 -8.51
N GLY A 63 -15.03 9.82 -7.35
CA GLY A 63 -16.05 9.12 -6.56
C GLY A 63 -15.54 7.84 -5.87
N ILE A 64 -16.32 6.77 -5.96
CA ILE A 64 -16.04 5.47 -5.30
C ILE A 64 -14.67 4.87 -5.69
N PRO A 65 -14.25 4.80 -6.97
CA PRO A 65 -12.94 4.24 -7.32
C PRO A 65 -11.77 5.03 -6.72
N GLY A 66 -11.86 6.35 -6.62
CA GLY A 66 -10.83 7.18 -5.99
C GLY A 66 -10.68 6.89 -4.50
N VAL A 67 -11.79 6.66 -3.79
CA VAL A 67 -11.78 6.22 -2.37
C VAL A 67 -11.09 4.86 -2.22
N ILE A 68 -11.39 3.90 -3.09
CA ILE A 68 -10.79 2.56 -3.05
C ILE A 68 -9.27 2.64 -3.24
N ILE A 69 -8.80 3.49 -4.16
CA ILE A 69 -7.38 3.69 -4.42
C ILE A 69 -6.70 4.35 -3.20
N CYS A 70 -7.29 5.41 -2.66
CA CYS A 70 -6.74 6.09 -1.46
C CYS A 70 -6.64 5.12 -0.27
N LEU A 71 -7.68 4.32 -0.04
CA LEU A 71 -7.69 3.31 1.03
C LEU A 71 -6.63 2.23 0.79
N SER A 72 -6.50 1.76 -0.46
CA SER A 72 -5.48 0.78 -0.83
C SER A 72 -4.06 1.31 -0.63
N MET A 73 -3.80 2.57 -0.96
CA MET A 73 -2.50 3.22 -0.75
C MET A 73 -2.19 3.42 0.74
N SER A 74 -3.19 3.82 1.53
CA SER A 74 -3.09 3.90 2.99
C SER A 74 -2.76 2.54 3.60
N PHE A 75 -3.50 1.50 3.20
CA PHE A 75 -3.29 0.14 3.65
C PHE A 75 -1.91 -0.42 3.26
N TYR A 76 -1.46 -0.16 2.03
CA TYR A 76 -0.09 -0.47 1.62
C TYR A 76 0.94 0.19 2.53
N SER A 77 0.76 1.48 2.82
CA SER A 77 1.69 2.25 3.65
C SER A 77 1.71 1.76 5.11
N PHE A 78 0.56 1.29 5.61
CA PHE A 78 0.46 0.62 6.91
C PHE A 78 1.22 -0.71 6.91
N LEU A 79 0.98 -1.58 5.91
CA LEU A 79 1.63 -2.89 5.81
C LEU A 79 3.16 -2.81 5.73
N VAL A 80 3.71 -1.84 4.97
CA VAL A 80 5.16 -1.61 4.90
C VAL A 80 5.75 -1.38 6.29
N ARG A 81 5.08 -0.56 7.11
CA ARG A 81 5.56 -0.18 8.44
C ARG A 81 5.40 -1.28 9.46
N CYS A 82 4.28 -2.01 9.43
CA CYS A 82 4.11 -3.22 10.25
C CYS A 82 5.19 -4.25 9.97
N LYS A 83 5.48 -4.53 8.69
CA LYS A 83 6.53 -5.48 8.30
C LYS A 83 7.92 -4.99 8.66
N LEU A 84 8.20 -3.70 8.49
CA LEU A 84 9.45 -3.11 8.92
C LEU A 84 9.65 -3.23 10.43
N TRP A 85 8.60 -2.96 11.22
CA TRP A 85 8.62 -3.13 12.67
C TRP A 85 8.87 -4.59 13.05
N GLN A 86 8.21 -5.54 12.37
CA GLN A 86 8.42 -6.97 12.57
C GLN A 86 9.87 -7.37 12.27
N LEU A 87 10.51 -6.84 11.23
CA LEU A 87 11.93 -7.11 10.92
C LEU A 87 12.91 -6.63 12.01
N TYR A 88 12.53 -5.67 12.84
CA TYR A 88 13.36 -5.19 13.94
C TYR A 88 13.12 -5.92 15.27
N HIS A 89 11.99 -6.62 15.43
CA HIS A 89 11.55 -7.22 16.70
C HIS A 89 11.46 -8.76 16.65
N VAL A 90 11.82 -9.37 15.53
CA VAL A 90 11.95 -10.83 15.33
C VAL A 90 13.41 -11.13 15.04
#